data_AF-A0A960V805-F1
#
_entry.id   AF-A0A960V805-F1
#
_cell.length_a   1.000
_cell.length_b   1.000
_cell.length_c   1.000
_cell.angle_alpha   90.00
_cell.angle_beta   90.00
_cell.angle_gamma   90.00
#
_symmetry.space_group_name_H-M   'P 1'
#
loop_
_entity.id
_entity.type
_entity.pdbx_description
1 polymer ?
#
loop_
_entity_poly.entity_id
_entity_poly.type
_entity_poly.pdbx_seq_one_letter_code
_entity_poly.pdbx_strand_id
1 'polypeptide(L)'
;MSGFTFKKADGSQRVAKGYLASKPKEGTKQFAASRVSNLPPKVDLRKYMTTIEDQGQIGSCTANAVAGAYEYLVKRHKGIDDYDVSRLFIYYNAREIDGNVDEDAGCVIASAIESLSEKGACSEETWPYEPDRFTEEPPEDAYEEAADFVVEDVMAVPVDLDAWKHALAEGNPIIFGLRL
;
A
#
# COMPACT_ATOMS: atom_id res chain seq x y z
N MET A 1 16.94 2.46 -10.29
CA MET A 1 17.26 1.04 -9.98
C MET A 1 16.90 0.18 -11.17
N SER A 2 17.73 -0.80 -11.55
CA SER A 2 17.38 -1.77 -12.60
C SER A 2 16.28 -2.71 -12.10
N GLY A 3 15.11 -2.72 -12.75
CA GLY A 3 14.00 -3.60 -12.37
C GLY A 3 14.28 -5.08 -12.67
N PHE A 4 13.59 -5.98 -11.98
CA PHE A 4 13.68 -7.41 -12.20
C PHE A 4 12.77 -7.83 -13.35
N THR A 5 13.33 -8.34 -14.44
CA THR A 5 12.54 -8.77 -15.61
C THR A 5 12.22 -10.25 -15.51
N PHE A 6 10.94 -10.61 -15.60
CA PHE A 6 10.49 -11.99 -15.64
C PHE A 6 9.56 -12.24 -16.82
N LYS A 7 9.56 -13.49 -17.31
CA LYS A 7 8.73 -13.95 -18.42
C LYS A 7 7.44 -14.58 -17.88
N LYS A 8 6.30 -14.11 -18.36
CA LYS A 8 4.98 -14.67 -18.05
C LYS A 8 4.73 -15.95 -18.86
N ALA A 9 3.71 -16.71 -18.46
CA ALA A 9 3.32 -17.96 -19.12
C ALA A 9 2.91 -17.76 -20.59
N ASP A 10 2.36 -16.59 -20.93
CA ASP A 10 1.99 -16.20 -22.31
C ASP A 10 3.20 -15.77 -23.17
N GLY A 11 4.40 -15.75 -22.59
CA GLY A 11 5.64 -15.37 -23.25
C GLY A 11 5.99 -13.88 -23.17
N SER A 12 5.08 -13.03 -22.69
CA SER A 12 5.35 -11.61 -22.47
C SER A 12 6.34 -11.39 -21.31
N GLN A 13 7.02 -10.25 -21.29
CA GLN A 13 7.92 -9.86 -20.21
C GLN A 13 7.26 -8.80 -19.33
N ARG A 14 7.50 -8.86 -18.02
CA ARG A 14 7.21 -7.76 -17.09
C ARG A 14 8.46 -7.41 -16.30
N VAL A 15 8.57 -6.13 -15.97
CA VAL A 15 9.62 -5.59 -15.12
C VAL A 15 9.00 -5.28 -13.75
N ALA A 16 9.38 -6.04 -12.72
CA ALA A 16 9.07 -5.70 -11.35
C ALA A 16 10.02 -4.59 -10.88
N LYS A 17 9.45 -3.44 -10.57
CA LYS A 17 10.13 -2.24 -10.06
C LYS A 17 9.14 -1.41 -9.22
N GLY A 18 9.66 -0.45 -8.46
CA GLY A 18 8.83 0.55 -7.78
C GLY A 18 9.04 0.65 -6.27
N TYR A 19 9.49 -0.41 -5.62
CA TYR A 19 9.79 -0.36 -4.19
C TYR A 19 11.13 0.34 -3.94
N LEU A 20 11.10 1.41 -3.15
CA LEU A 20 12.29 2.07 -2.62
C LEU A 20 12.48 1.68 -1.14
N ALA A 21 13.62 1.06 -0.84
CA ALA A 21 13.91 0.62 0.51
C ALA A 21 14.23 1.81 1.43
N SER A 22 13.55 1.87 2.57
CA SER A 22 13.83 2.82 3.64
C SER A 22 13.56 2.19 5.00
N LYS A 23 14.08 2.81 6.06
CA LYS A 23 13.65 2.52 7.42
C LYS A 23 12.27 3.15 7.65
N PRO A 24 11.45 2.61 8.58
CA PRO A 24 10.29 3.33 9.08
C PRO A 24 10.70 4.73 9.55
N LYS A 25 9.77 5.69 9.46
CA LYS A 25 10.01 7.06 9.96
C LYS A 25 10.34 7.03 11.45
N GLU A 26 11.18 7.96 11.88
CA GLU A 26 11.50 8.13 13.29
C GLU A 26 10.22 8.37 14.10
N GLY A 27 10.11 7.75 15.27
CA GLY A 27 8.91 7.82 16.11
C GLY A 27 7.76 6.91 15.69
N THR A 28 7.85 6.16 14.58
CA THR A 28 6.84 5.16 14.22
C THR A 28 6.70 4.12 15.33
N LYS A 29 5.48 3.91 15.84
CA LYS A 29 5.18 2.89 16.87
C LYS A 29 5.64 1.52 16.38
N GLN A 30 6.23 0.74 17.26
CA GLN A 30 6.62 -0.64 16.95
C GLN A 30 5.44 -1.57 17.27
N PHE A 31 5.14 -2.49 16.37
CA PHE A 31 4.16 -3.53 16.64
C PHE A 31 4.67 -4.43 17.77
N ALA A 32 3.82 -4.65 18.77
CA ALA A 32 4.01 -5.65 19.80
C ALA A 32 2.71 -6.43 19.96
N ALA A 33 2.81 -7.76 19.91
CA ALA A 33 1.66 -8.64 20.07
C ALA A 33 0.99 -8.39 21.43
N SER A 34 -0.34 -8.27 21.44
CA SER A 34 -1.11 -7.93 22.65
C SER A 34 -2.41 -8.70 22.79
N ARG A 35 -2.99 -9.20 21.69
CA ARG A 35 -4.34 -9.80 21.68
C ARG A 35 -4.34 -11.31 21.54
N VAL A 36 -3.27 -11.89 20.99
CA VAL A 36 -3.14 -13.34 20.76
C VAL A 36 -1.98 -13.89 21.55
N SER A 37 -2.27 -14.69 22.58
CA SER A 37 -1.24 -15.38 23.38
C SER A 37 -0.85 -16.75 22.80
N ASN A 38 -1.79 -17.44 22.16
CA ASN A 38 -1.57 -18.73 21.50
C ASN A 38 -1.85 -18.59 20.01
N LEU A 39 -0.80 -18.78 19.19
CA LEU A 39 -0.93 -18.71 17.74
C LEU A 39 -1.77 -19.86 17.19
N PRO A 40 -2.73 -19.60 16.28
CA PRO A 40 -3.42 -20.66 15.57
C PRO A 40 -2.46 -21.37 14.59
N PRO A 41 -2.73 -22.64 14.22
CA PRO A 41 -1.90 -23.37 13.27
C PRO A 41 -1.95 -22.78 11.85
N LYS A 42 -2.98 -21.99 11.54
CA LYS A 42 -3.20 -21.32 10.26
C LYS A 42 -3.97 -20.03 10.45
N VAL A 43 -3.57 -19.00 9.70
CA VAL A 43 -4.31 -17.74 9.54
C VAL A 43 -4.60 -17.56 8.05
N ASP A 44 -5.81 -17.10 7.73
CA ASP A 44 -6.21 -16.74 6.36
C ASP A 44 -7.06 -15.47 6.40
N LEU A 45 -6.48 -14.36 5.92
CA LEU A 45 -7.12 -13.04 5.93
C LEU A 45 -7.87 -12.74 4.62
N ARG A 46 -7.80 -13.62 3.61
CA ARG A 46 -8.28 -13.35 2.26
C ARG A 46 -9.78 -13.04 2.16
N LYS A 47 -10.59 -13.47 3.13
CA LYS A 47 -12.03 -13.11 3.18
C LYS A 47 -12.30 -11.61 3.27
N TYR A 48 -11.32 -10.80 3.69
CA TYR A 48 -11.42 -9.34 3.74
C TYR A 48 -10.50 -8.66 2.72
N MET A 49 -9.75 -9.42 1.92
CA MET A 49 -8.97 -8.83 0.83
C MET A 49 -9.91 -8.54 -0.34
N THR A 50 -9.59 -7.48 -1.09
CA THR A 50 -10.23 -7.10 -2.35
C THR A 50 -9.61 -7.85 -3.53
N THR A 51 -10.12 -7.57 -4.73
CA THR A 51 -9.60 -8.15 -5.98
C THR A 51 -8.12 -7.80 -6.16
N ILE A 52 -7.37 -8.71 -6.79
CA ILE A 52 -5.96 -8.43 -7.11
C ILE A 52 -5.91 -7.49 -8.31
N GLU A 53 -5.30 -6.33 -8.09
CA GLU A 53 -5.13 -5.27 -9.08
C GLU A 53 -3.90 -5.46 -10.00
N ASP A 54 -3.92 -4.87 -11.21
CA ASP A 54 -2.76 -4.81 -12.12
C ASP A 54 -2.13 -3.40 -12.12
N GLN A 55 -0.92 -3.27 -11.57
CA GLN A 55 -0.16 -2.01 -11.56
C GLN A 55 0.31 -1.54 -12.95
N GLY A 56 0.14 -2.35 -13.99
CA GLY A 56 0.59 -2.04 -15.34
C GLY A 56 2.11 -1.99 -15.48
N GLN A 57 2.63 -0.91 -16.07
CA GLN A 57 4.06 -0.77 -16.42
C GLN A 57 4.81 0.25 -15.55
N ILE A 58 4.12 0.93 -14.63
CA ILE A 58 4.71 1.93 -13.74
C ILE A 58 5.18 1.30 -12.42
N GLY A 59 6.10 1.94 -11.73
CA GLY A 59 6.69 1.54 -10.46
C GLY A 59 5.79 1.78 -9.24
N SER A 60 4.49 1.57 -9.35
CA SER A 60 3.52 1.88 -8.29
C SER A 60 3.23 0.70 -7.33
N CYS A 61 4.09 -0.33 -7.28
CA CYS A 61 3.84 -1.53 -6.47
C CYS A 61 3.62 -1.22 -4.98
N THR A 62 4.33 -0.25 -4.43
CA THR A 62 4.15 0.22 -3.05
C THR A 62 2.75 0.78 -2.85
N ALA A 63 2.29 1.65 -3.75
CA ALA A 63 0.94 2.22 -3.68
C ALA A 63 -0.15 1.15 -3.83
N ASN A 64 0.04 0.15 -4.70
CA ASN A 64 -0.90 -0.98 -4.84
C ASN A 64 -0.96 -1.83 -3.55
N ALA A 65 0.19 -2.09 -2.91
CA ALA A 65 0.22 -2.85 -1.67
C ALA A 65 -0.43 -2.08 -0.50
N VAL A 66 -0.24 -0.76 -0.46
CA VAL A 66 -0.85 0.14 0.53
C VAL A 66 -2.36 0.24 0.31
N ALA A 67 -2.82 0.40 -0.94
CA ALA A 67 -4.23 0.38 -1.32
C ALA A 67 -4.93 -0.88 -0.83
N GLY A 68 -4.41 -2.07 -1.19
CA GLY A 68 -5.02 -3.34 -0.76
C GLY A 68 -5.05 -3.53 0.77
N ALA A 69 -4.08 -2.99 1.51
CA ALA A 69 -4.12 -2.99 2.98
C ALA A 69 -5.17 -2.02 3.54
N TYR A 70 -5.35 -0.86 2.91
CA TYR A 70 -6.37 0.12 3.27
C TYR A 70 -7.78 -0.47 3.04
N GLU A 71 -8.02 -1.00 1.84
CA GLU A 71 -9.29 -1.62 1.45
C GLU A 71 -9.63 -2.81 2.35
N TYR A 72 -8.62 -3.61 2.72
CA TYR A 72 -8.78 -4.66 3.72
C TYR A 72 -9.33 -4.13 5.04
N LEU A 73 -8.82 -2.99 5.53
CA LEU A 73 -9.29 -2.38 6.77
C LEU A 73 -10.72 -1.88 6.62
N VAL A 74 -11.04 -1.22 5.51
CA VAL A 74 -12.40 -0.75 5.20
C VAL A 74 -13.37 -1.92 5.19
N LYS A 75 -13.07 -2.99 4.44
CA LYS A 75 -13.90 -4.19 4.36
C LYS A 75 -14.06 -4.87 5.71
N ARG A 76 -12.97 -5.03 6.47
CA ARG A 76 -12.99 -5.69 7.79
C ARG A 76 -13.78 -4.91 8.84
N HIS A 77 -13.65 -3.59 8.86
CA HIS A 77 -14.16 -2.75 9.97
C HIS A 77 -15.46 -2.01 9.65
N LYS A 78 -15.73 -1.73 8.37
CA LYS A 78 -16.94 -1.05 7.90
C LYS A 78 -17.90 -1.98 7.16
N GLY A 79 -17.43 -3.15 6.72
CA GLY A 79 -18.26 -4.10 5.97
C GLY A 79 -18.61 -3.61 4.56
N ILE A 80 -17.80 -2.72 3.99
CA ILE A 80 -17.96 -2.21 2.62
C ILE A 80 -17.10 -3.10 1.72
N ASP A 81 -17.73 -3.80 0.79
CA ASP A 81 -17.07 -4.82 -0.05
C ASP A 81 -16.36 -4.25 -1.28
N ASP A 82 -16.81 -3.08 -1.77
CA ASP A 82 -16.45 -2.53 -3.08
C ASP A 82 -15.76 -1.16 -2.97
N TYR A 83 -15.05 -0.89 -1.88
CA TYR A 83 -14.26 0.35 -1.76
C TYR A 83 -12.90 0.13 -2.42
N ASP A 84 -12.64 0.90 -3.49
CA ASP A 84 -11.42 0.86 -4.29
C ASP A 84 -10.71 2.21 -4.16
N VAL A 85 -9.51 2.23 -3.58
CA VAL A 85 -8.82 3.49 -3.27
C VAL A 85 -7.86 3.86 -4.37
N SER A 86 -7.74 5.16 -4.65
CA SER A 86 -6.90 5.62 -5.73
C SER A 86 -5.42 5.32 -5.52
N ARG A 87 -4.94 4.31 -6.26
CA ARG A 87 -3.53 3.92 -6.27
C ARG A 87 -2.65 5.04 -6.83
N LEU A 88 -3.14 5.81 -7.80
CA LEU A 88 -2.40 6.97 -8.33
C LEU A 88 -2.35 8.12 -7.34
N PHE A 89 -3.41 8.34 -6.55
CA PHE A 89 -3.40 9.35 -5.50
C PHE A 89 -2.33 9.02 -4.45
N ILE A 90 -2.31 7.77 -3.97
CA ILE A 90 -1.28 7.29 -3.03
C ILE A 90 0.11 7.42 -3.67
N TYR A 91 0.25 7.02 -4.94
CA TYR A 91 1.54 7.02 -5.63
C TYR A 91 2.10 8.42 -5.91
N TYR A 92 1.25 9.37 -6.29
CA TYR A 92 1.63 10.77 -6.49
C TYR A 92 2.07 11.40 -5.17
N ASN A 93 1.23 11.33 -4.13
CA ASN A 93 1.52 11.98 -2.85
C ASN A 93 2.74 11.37 -2.13
N ALA A 94 2.99 10.07 -2.27
CA ALA A 94 4.21 9.46 -1.76
C ALA A 94 5.48 10.02 -2.44
N ARG A 95 5.41 10.26 -3.75
CA ARG A 95 6.51 10.84 -4.54
C ARG A 95 6.65 12.34 -4.36
N GLU A 96 5.57 13.03 -4.02
CA GLU A 96 5.64 14.43 -3.59
C GLU A 96 6.45 14.58 -2.30
N ILE A 97 6.19 13.73 -1.31
CA ILE A 97 6.98 13.66 -0.06
C ILE A 97 8.46 13.38 -0.36
N ASP A 98 8.73 12.48 -1.30
CA ASP A 98 10.10 12.09 -1.68
C ASP A 98 10.75 13.06 -2.69
N GLY A 99 10.01 14.06 -3.20
CA GLY A 99 10.50 15.10 -4.11
C GLY A 99 10.77 14.65 -5.56
N ASN A 100 10.00 13.68 -6.09
CA ASN A 100 10.24 13.05 -7.39
C ASN A 100 8.97 12.76 -8.22
N VAL A 101 7.97 13.64 -8.16
CA VAL A 101 6.68 13.48 -8.88
C VAL A 101 6.82 13.40 -10.40
N ASP A 102 7.85 14.03 -10.98
CA ASP A 102 8.10 14.07 -12.42
C ASP A 102 8.67 12.77 -13.01
N GLU A 103 9.03 11.80 -12.16
CA GLU A 103 9.66 10.55 -12.58
C GLU A 103 8.93 9.32 -12.03
N ASP A 104 8.93 8.23 -12.82
CA ASP A 104 8.50 6.89 -12.37
C ASP A 104 9.61 6.26 -11.51
N ALA A 105 9.92 6.92 -10.39
CA ALA A 105 11.00 6.57 -9.48
C ALA A 105 10.65 5.41 -8.54
N GLY A 106 9.35 5.07 -8.44
CA GLY A 106 8.82 4.26 -7.34
C GLY A 106 8.56 5.09 -6.10
N CYS A 107 8.19 4.45 -4.99
CA CYS A 107 8.03 5.14 -3.71
C CYS A 107 8.36 4.26 -2.51
N VAL A 108 8.69 4.93 -1.40
CA VAL A 108 8.95 4.32 -0.10
C VAL A 108 7.63 3.99 0.59
N ILE A 109 7.53 2.80 1.22
CA ILE A 109 6.32 2.39 1.97
C ILE A 109 5.96 3.42 3.06
N ALA A 110 6.97 3.93 3.78
CA ALA A 110 6.75 4.92 4.82
C ALA A 110 6.18 6.26 4.30
N SER A 111 6.59 6.71 3.12
CA SER A 111 6.06 7.92 2.49
C SER A 111 4.63 7.71 1.99
N ALA A 112 4.32 6.53 1.44
CA ALA A 112 2.96 6.17 1.05
C ALA A 112 2.00 6.02 2.24
N ILE A 113 2.49 5.56 3.40
CA ILE A 113 1.67 5.52 4.62
C ILE A 113 1.51 6.91 5.23
N GLU A 114 2.57 7.73 5.21
CA GLU A 114 2.47 9.13 5.69
C GLU A 114 1.47 9.93 4.87
N SER A 115 1.46 9.79 3.53
CA SER A 115 0.47 10.49 2.71
C SER A 115 -0.97 10.11 3.09
N LEU A 116 -1.22 8.85 3.47
CA LEU A 116 -2.52 8.42 3.98
C LEU A 116 -2.84 8.99 5.37
N SER A 117 -1.84 9.21 6.23
CA SER A 117 -2.06 9.83 7.54
C SER A 117 -2.29 11.34 7.44
N GLU A 118 -1.65 12.01 6.49
CA GLU A 118 -1.76 13.46 6.30
C GLU A 118 -2.94 13.87 5.41
N LYS A 119 -3.19 13.10 4.35
CA LYS A 119 -4.14 13.46 3.29
C LYS A 119 -5.27 12.43 3.10
N GLY A 120 -5.11 11.21 3.64
CA GLY A 120 -6.05 10.11 3.42
C GLY A 120 -5.98 9.54 2.01
N ALA A 121 -7.09 8.96 1.54
CA ALA A 121 -7.21 8.44 0.18
C ALA A 121 -8.62 8.62 -0.37
N CYS A 122 -8.72 9.16 -1.59
CA CYS A 122 -9.95 9.15 -2.37
C CYS A 122 -10.15 7.80 -3.06
N SER A 123 -11.34 7.61 -3.62
CA SER A 123 -11.69 6.46 -4.45
C SER A 123 -11.06 6.50 -5.85
N GLU A 124 -10.93 5.33 -6.48
CA GLU A 124 -10.60 5.24 -7.92
C GLU A 124 -11.70 5.77 -8.84
N GLU A 125 -12.93 5.96 -8.34
CA GLU A 125 -13.96 6.67 -9.10
C GLU A 125 -13.61 8.16 -9.29
N THR A 126 -13.04 8.78 -8.25
CA THR A 126 -12.65 10.20 -8.26
C THR A 126 -11.29 10.42 -8.91
N TRP A 127 -10.31 9.55 -8.65
CA TRP A 127 -9.02 9.59 -9.33
C TRP A 127 -8.66 8.22 -9.95
N PRO A 128 -9.11 7.97 -11.20
CA PRO A 128 -8.96 6.67 -11.87
C PRO A 128 -7.52 6.22 -12.10
N TYR A 129 -7.32 4.90 -12.09
CA TYR A 129 -6.03 4.31 -12.40
C TYR A 129 -5.71 4.32 -13.89
N GLU A 130 -5.18 5.44 -14.35
CA GLU A 130 -4.64 5.62 -15.70
C GLU A 130 -3.12 5.83 -15.61
N PRO A 131 -2.29 4.78 -15.79
CA PRO A 131 -0.86 4.83 -15.49
C PRO A 131 -0.08 5.99 -16.12
N ASP A 132 -0.54 6.53 -17.26
CA ASP A 132 0.10 7.66 -17.94
C ASP A 132 -0.06 8.99 -17.17
N ARG A 133 -1.04 9.08 -16.26
CA ARG A 133 -1.32 10.25 -15.42
C ARG A 133 -0.51 10.28 -14.13
N PHE A 134 0.48 9.39 -13.99
CA PHE A 134 1.22 9.27 -12.74
C PHE A 134 1.95 10.57 -12.35
N THR A 135 2.33 11.43 -13.29
CA THR A 135 2.93 12.74 -13.00
C THR A 135 1.91 13.86 -12.77
N GLU A 136 0.62 13.60 -12.99
CA GLU A 136 -0.44 14.59 -12.80
C GLU A 136 -0.80 14.69 -11.33
N GLU A 137 -0.84 15.93 -10.83
CA GLU A 137 -1.38 16.21 -9.50
C GLU A 137 -2.87 15.86 -9.46
N PRO A 138 -3.33 15.10 -8.46
CA PRO A 138 -4.75 14.86 -8.26
C PRO A 138 -5.52 16.19 -8.12
N PRO A 139 -6.76 16.26 -8.61
CA PRO A 139 -7.58 17.46 -8.52
C PRO A 139 -8.00 17.72 -7.07
N GLU A 140 -8.45 18.95 -6.81
CA GLU A 140 -8.83 19.41 -5.47
C GLU A 140 -9.94 18.55 -4.84
N ASP A 141 -10.93 18.11 -5.62
CA ASP A 141 -12.01 17.23 -5.17
C ASP A 141 -11.51 15.86 -4.68
N ALA A 142 -10.44 15.32 -5.30
CA ALA A 142 -9.78 14.12 -4.80
C ALA A 142 -9.15 14.34 -3.41
N TYR A 143 -8.55 15.51 -3.16
CA TYR A 143 -8.02 15.84 -1.83
C TYR A 143 -9.11 16.11 -0.80
N GLU A 144 -10.21 16.75 -1.19
CA GLU A 144 -11.37 16.98 -0.33
C GLU A 144 -12.00 15.66 0.11
N GLU A 145 -12.22 14.72 -0.81
CA GLU A 145 -12.70 13.37 -0.47
C GLU A 145 -11.71 12.63 0.42
N ALA A 146 -10.42 12.64 0.07
CA ALA A 146 -9.40 11.91 0.79
C ALA A 146 -9.30 12.31 2.28
N ALA A 147 -9.57 13.58 2.60
CA ALA A 147 -9.50 14.10 3.97
C ALA A 147 -10.47 13.41 4.95
N ASP A 148 -11.55 12.80 4.46
CA ASP A 148 -12.50 12.03 5.26
C ASP A 148 -12.00 10.60 5.59
N PHE A 149 -10.88 10.19 5.00
CA PHE A 149 -10.41 8.80 4.93
C PHE A 149 -8.94 8.63 5.38
N VAL A 150 -8.52 9.35 6.43
CA VAL A 150 -7.16 9.30 6.97
C VAL A 150 -6.83 8.02 7.76
N VAL A 151 -5.56 7.60 7.73
CA VAL A 151 -5.04 6.51 8.58
C VAL A 151 -4.58 7.06 9.93
N GLU A 152 -5.27 6.67 11.00
CA GLU A 152 -5.02 7.17 12.37
C GLU A 152 -3.89 6.47 13.12
N ASP A 153 -3.64 5.18 12.86
CA ASP A 153 -2.63 4.41 13.57
C ASP A 153 -1.79 3.53 12.64
N VAL A 154 -0.49 3.59 12.84
CA VAL A 154 0.52 2.91 12.02
C VAL A 154 1.52 2.26 12.95
N MET A 155 1.84 0.99 12.67
CA MET A 155 2.85 0.26 13.40
C MET A 155 3.86 -0.38 12.45
N ALA A 156 5.15 -0.20 12.74
CA ALA A 156 6.21 -0.93 12.08
C ALA A 156 6.30 -2.33 12.68
N VAL A 157 6.11 -3.35 11.84
CA VAL A 157 6.29 -4.75 12.24
C VAL A 157 7.77 -5.11 12.06
N PRO A 158 8.47 -5.59 13.10
CA PRO A 158 9.86 -6.01 12.95
C PRO A 158 9.95 -7.18 11.96
N VAL A 159 11.10 -7.29 11.28
CA VAL A 159 11.40 -8.43 10.39
C VAL A 159 11.74 -9.65 11.24
N ASP A 160 10.71 -10.22 11.84
CA ASP A 160 10.76 -11.34 12.76
C ASP A 160 9.57 -12.26 12.51
N LEU A 161 9.83 -13.57 12.46
CA LEU A 161 8.82 -14.56 12.08
C LEU A 161 7.65 -14.60 13.08
N ASP A 162 7.94 -14.49 14.37
CA ASP A 162 6.89 -14.58 15.38
C ASP A 162 6.09 -13.29 15.44
N ALA A 163 6.71 -12.12 15.28
CA ALA A 163 5.99 -10.86 15.11
C ALA A 163 5.02 -10.90 13.92
N TRP A 164 5.45 -11.45 12.78
CA TRP A 164 4.60 -11.58 11.59
C TRP A 164 3.42 -12.52 11.82
N LYS A 165 3.66 -13.68 12.45
CA LYS A 165 2.58 -14.61 12.82
C LYS A 165 1.56 -13.95 13.74
N HIS A 166 2.02 -13.20 14.75
CA HIS A 166 1.12 -12.51 15.67
C HIS A 166 0.33 -11.39 14.99
N ALA A 167 0.98 -10.55 14.17
CA ALA A 167 0.29 -9.51 13.41
C ALA A 167 -0.83 -10.11 12.55
N LEU A 168 -0.53 -11.19 11.81
CA LEU A 168 -1.53 -11.91 11.02
C LEU A 168 -2.62 -12.53 11.90
N ALA A 169 -2.27 -13.16 13.02
CA ALA A 169 -3.24 -13.77 13.94
C ALA A 169 -4.17 -12.75 14.60
N GLU A 170 -3.70 -11.52 14.83
CA GLU A 170 -4.52 -10.38 15.26
C GLU A 170 -5.37 -9.80 14.11
N GLY A 171 -5.18 -10.32 12.90
CA GLY A 171 -5.90 -9.97 11.68
C GLY A 171 -5.34 -8.77 10.95
N ASN A 172 -4.10 -8.38 11.22
CA ASN A 172 -3.46 -7.23 10.58
C ASN A 172 -2.65 -7.73 9.38
N PRO A 173 -2.94 -7.28 8.15
CA PRO A 173 -2.08 -7.54 7.00
C PRO A 173 -0.76 -6.79 7.17
N ILE A 174 0.29 -7.26 6.49
CA ILE A 174 1.63 -6.68 6.55
C ILE A 174 2.02 -6.24 5.14
N ILE A 175 2.35 -4.96 4.99
CA ILE A 175 2.98 -4.43 3.77
C ILE A 175 4.49 -4.60 3.93
N PHE A 176 5.15 -5.23 2.96
CA PHE A 176 6.60 -5.41 2.98
C PHE A 176 7.18 -5.36 1.56
N GLY A 177 8.46 -4.98 1.47
CA GLY A 177 9.23 -5.06 0.23
C GLY A 177 10.17 -6.26 0.23
N LEU A 178 10.42 -6.83 -0.95
CA LEU A 178 11.33 -7.95 -1.14
C LEU A 178 12.19 -7.72 -2.38
N ARG A 179 13.44 -8.17 -2.33
CA ARG A 179 14.34 -8.21 -3.49
C ARG A 179 14.10 -9.51 -4.25
N LEU A 180 13.61 -9.38 -5.49
CA LEU A 180 13.33 -10.48 -6.41
C LEU A 180 14.56 -10.90 -7.21
#